data_AF-A0A660YK72-F1
#
_entry.id   AF-A0A660YK72-F1
#
_cell.length_a   1.000
_cell.length_b   1.000
_cell.length_c   1.000
_cell.angle_alpha   90.00
_cell.angle_beta   90.00
_cell.angle_gamma   90.00
#
_symmetry.space_group_name_H-M   'P 1'
#
loop_
_entity.id
_entity.type
_entity.pdbx_description
1 polymer ?
#
loop_
_entity_poly.entity_id
_entity_poly.type
_entity_poly.pdbx_seq_one_letter_code
_entity_poly.pdbx_strand_id
1 'polypeptide(L)'
;MYPFFYDPTFLLLLPVFAFSIWAQYRVKQTFEKYSKVASIRGLTGRDAAAGILSASGLGNIKIENIRGELTDHYDPRSGTLRLSDSTAESRSVAAIGVAAHEAGHAIQHANGYKPFEIRQAIVPVAQFGTTLAFPLFIMGLIFTIPRLMDFGIILFTGAVVFQLVTLPVEFDASSRALKLLRNNGYLAGEEINYAKKVLDAAALTYVAATAAAVVNLIRLLILRGSRD
;
A
#
# COMPACT_ATOMS: atom_id res chain seq x y z
N MET A 1 -18.88 31.25 19.14
CA MET A 1 -19.22 29.83 18.95
C MET A 1 -19.30 29.58 17.46
N TYR A 2 -18.20 29.17 16.81
CA TYR A 2 -18.29 28.68 15.43
C TYR A 2 -19.28 27.52 15.43
N PRO A 3 -20.33 27.53 14.61
CA PRO A 3 -21.24 26.40 14.54
C PRO A 3 -20.39 25.18 14.16
N PHE A 4 -20.46 24.14 14.99
CA PHE A 4 -19.73 22.87 14.85
C PHE A 4 -19.90 22.23 13.45
N PHE A 5 -20.87 22.71 12.67
CA PHE A 5 -21.20 22.28 11.31
C PHE A 5 -20.44 22.99 10.19
N TYR A 6 -19.79 24.13 10.44
CA TYR A 6 -18.92 24.81 9.48
C TYR A 6 -17.50 24.86 10.04
N ASP A 7 -16.78 23.75 9.91
CA ASP A 7 -15.33 23.71 10.10
C ASP A 7 -14.65 23.95 8.74
N PRO A 8 -14.11 25.16 8.47
CA PRO A 8 -13.50 25.48 7.19
C PRO A 8 -12.30 24.59 6.86
N THR A 9 -11.70 23.93 7.86
CA THR A 9 -10.58 23.02 7.65
C THR A 9 -10.98 21.76 6.87
N PHE A 10 -12.28 21.43 6.74
CA PHE A 10 -12.74 20.38 5.83
C PHE A 10 -12.40 20.66 4.36
N LEU A 11 -12.28 21.95 3.98
CA LEU A 11 -11.85 22.32 2.63
C LEU A 11 -10.45 21.81 2.31
N LEU A 12 -9.57 21.65 3.32
CA LEU A 12 -8.24 21.06 3.15
C LEU A 12 -8.32 19.57 2.76
N LEU A 13 -9.37 18.87 3.20
CA LEU A 13 -9.53 17.44 2.94
C LEU A 13 -10.07 17.15 1.53
N LEU A 14 -10.78 18.10 0.90
CA LEU A 14 -11.43 17.89 -0.40
C LEU A 14 -10.44 17.50 -1.51
N PRO A 15 -9.28 18.17 -1.71
CA PRO A 15 -8.34 17.79 -2.75
C PRO A 15 -7.79 16.38 -2.57
N VAL A 16 -7.49 16.00 -1.33
CA VAL A 16 -6.90 14.69 -1.05
C VAL A 16 -7.94 13.57 -1.10
N PHE A 17 -9.17 13.85 -0.70
CA PHE A 17 -10.28 12.93 -0.87
C PHE A 17 -10.55 12.68 -2.37
N ALA A 18 -10.60 13.74 -3.17
CA ALA A 18 -10.74 13.63 -4.63
C ALA A 18 -9.58 12.84 -5.25
N PHE A 19 -8.35 13.11 -4.83
CA PHE A 19 -7.17 12.38 -5.29
C PHE A 19 -7.22 10.90 -4.91
N SER A 20 -7.68 10.57 -3.71
CA SER A 20 -7.82 9.18 -3.23
C SER A 20 -8.86 8.41 -4.04
N ILE A 21 -10.02 9.02 -4.31
CA ILE A 21 -11.05 8.43 -5.18
C ILE A 21 -10.50 8.20 -6.58
N TRP A 22 -9.83 9.21 -7.15
CA TRP A 22 -9.24 9.11 -8.47
C TRP A 22 -8.16 8.02 -8.54
N ALA A 23 -7.29 7.91 -7.54
CA ALA A 23 -6.26 6.88 -7.47
C ALA A 23 -6.89 5.47 -7.42
N GLN A 24 -7.92 5.28 -6.59
CA GLN A 24 -8.65 4.00 -6.52
C GLN A 24 -9.33 3.66 -7.85
N TYR A 25 -9.97 4.64 -8.49
CA TYR A 25 -10.56 4.46 -9.82
C TYR A 25 -9.49 4.07 -10.85
N ARG A 26 -8.32 4.73 -10.80
CA ARG A 26 -7.20 4.46 -11.69
C ARG A 26 -6.64 3.04 -11.53
N VAL A 27 -6.56 2.53 -10.31
CA VAL A 27 -6.19 1.12 -10.04
C VAL A 27 -7.17 0.18 -10.71
N LYS A 28 -8.46 0.33 -10.41
CA LYS A 28 -9.51 -0.54 -10.93
C LYS A 28 -9.52 -0.53 -12.47
N GLN A 29 -9.51 0.65 -13.07
CA GLN A 29 -9.55 0.79 -14.53
C GLN A 29 -8.31 0.18 -15.20
N THR A 30 -7.12 0.41 -14.63
CA THR A 30 -5.85 -0.10 -15.17
C THR A 30 -5.78 -1.63 -15.02
N PHE A 31 -6.16 -2.16 -13.87
CA PHE A 31 -6.21 -3.59 -13.62
C PHE A 31 -7.19 -4.27 -14.57
N GLU A 32 -8.46 -3.83 -14.65
CA GLU A 32 -9.46 -4.39 -15.56
C GLU A 32 -9.02 -4.38 -17.04
N LYS A 33 -8.31 -3.32 -17.46
CA LYS A 33 -7.77 -3.23 -18.81
C LYS A 33 -6.70 -4.28 -19.08
N TYR A 34 -5.74 -4.43 -18.16
CA TYR A 34 -4.59 -5.31 -18.35
C TYR A 34 -4.81 -6.76 -17.90
N SER A 35 -5.87 -7.04 -17.14
CA SER A 35 -6.36 -8.40 -16.86
C SER A 35 -6.92 -9.08 -18.11
N LYS A 36 -7.27 -8.32 -19.15
CA LYS A 36 -7.71 -8.85 -20.46
C LYS A 36 -6.55 -9.15 -21.41
N VAL A 37 -5.32 -8.75 -21.06
CA VAL A 37 -4.13 -9.00 -21.88
C VAL A 37 -3.45 -10.25 -21.34
N ALA A 38 -3.57 -11.35 -22.09
CA ALA A 38 -2.92 -12.61 -21.76
C ALA A 38 -1.41 -12.52 -22.01
N SER A 39 -0.63 -13.23 -21.20
CA SER A 39 0.80 -13.30 -21.38
C SER A 39 1.19 -14.13 -22.61
N ILE A 40 2.18 -13.65 -23.35
CA ILE A 40 2.71 -14.33 -24.54
C ILE A 40 3.29 -15.70 -24.17
N ARG A 41 3.90 -15.81 -22.98
CA ARG A 41 4.50 -17.06 -22.49
C ARG A 41 3.48 -18.01 -21.84
N GLY A 42 2.24 -17.58 -21.67
CA GLY A 42 1.18 -18.39 -21.06
C GLY A 42 1.41 -18.75 -19.59
N LEU A 43 2.34 -18.07 -18.90
CA LEU A 43 2.60 -18.26 -17.48
C LEU A 43 1.42 -17.78 -16.66
N THR A 44 1.12 -18.46 -15.57
CA THR A 44 0.19 -17.96 -14.56
C THR A 44 0.91 -17.01 -13.59
N GLY A 45 0.14 -16.22 -12.82
CA GLY A 45 0.71 -15.42 -11.73
C GLY A 45 1.49 -16.27 -10.73
N ARG A 46 0.99 -17.48 -10.42
CA ARG A 46 1.67 -18.46 -9.57
C ARG A 46 3.01 -18.91 -10.16
N ASP A 47 3.04 -19.24 -11.46
CA ASP A 47 4.28 -19.66 -12.13
C ASP A 47 5.33 -18.55 -12.13
N ALA A 48 4.90 -17.30 -12.40
CA ALA A 48 5.79 -16.15 -12.39
C ALA A 48 6.36 -15.88 -10.98
N ALA A 49 5.51 -15.90 -9.94
CA ALA A 49 5.98 -15.73 -8.56
C ALA A 49 6.93 -16.86 -8.14
N ALA A 50 6.59 -18.12 -8.42
CA ALA A 50 7.45 -19.26 -8.12
C ALA A 50 8.81 -19.16 -8.83
N GLY A 51 8.80 -18.76 -10.11
CA GLY A 51 10.01 -18.53 -10.88
C GLY A 51 10.88 -17.41 -10.30
N ILE A 52 10.28 -16.27 -9.96
CA ILE A 52 10.97 -15.13 -9.35
C ILE A 52 11.61 -15.51 -8.02
N LEU A 53 10.86 -16.19 -7.14
CA LEU A 53 11.35 -16.65 -5.85
C LEU A 53 12.51 -17.63 -6.02
N SER A 54 12.34 -18.63 -6.89
CA SER A 54 13.39 -19.63 -7.17
C SER A 54 14.66 -18.99 -7.73
N ALA A 55 14.54 -18.07 -8.69
CA ALA A 55 15.66 -17.35 -9.27
C ALA A 55 16.36 -16.43 -8.25
N SER A 56 15.68 -16.07 -7.16
CA SER A 56 16.22 -15.24 -6.08
C SER A 56 16.74 -16.08 -4.89
N GLY A 57 16.81 -17.41 -5.02
CA GLY A 57 17.25 -18.32 -3.95
C GLY A 57 16.19 -18.56 -2.86
N LEU A 58 14.93 -18.20 -3.09
CA LEU A 58 13.81 -18.26 -2.15
C LEU A 58 12.77 -19.33 -2.52
N GLY A 59 13.19 -20.40 -3.19
CA GLY A 59 12.30 -21.49 -3.62
C GLY A 59 11.63 -22.26 -2.47
N ASN A 60 12.04 -22.02 -1.22
CA ASN A 60 11.42 -22.58 -0.02
C ASN A 60 10.18 -21.79 0.46
N ILE A 61 9.92 -20.60 -0.08
CA ILE A 61 8.73 -19.81 0.27
C ILE A 61 7.49 -20.48 -0.32
N LYS A 62 6.51 -20.76 0.54
CA LYS A 62 5.25 -21.40 0.14
C LYS A 62 4.37 -20.41 -0.61
N ILE A 63 3.72 -20.89 -1.68
CA ILE A 63 2.70 -20.14 -2.42
C ILE A 63 1.33 -20.76 -2.17
N GLU A 64 0.48 -20.02 -1.48
CA GLU A 64 -0.88 -20.44 -1.11
C GLU A 64 -1.91 -19.65 -1.91
N ASN A 65 -2.97 -20.33 -2.34
CA ASN A 65 -4.12 -19.68 -2.94
C ASN A 65 -5.08 -19.23 -1.84
N ILE A 66 -5.60 -18.01 -1.94
CA ILE A 66 -6.62 -17.46 -1.05
C ILE A 66 -7.84 -16.99 -1.85
N ARG A 67 -8.99 -16.96 -1.20
CA ARG A 67 -10.22 -16.48 -1.82
C ARG A 67 -10.20 -14.96 -1.98
N GLY A 68 -10.88 -14.46 -3.01
CA GLY A 68 -11.10 -13.03 -3.25
C GLY A 68 -10.44 -12.52 -4.53
N GLU A 69 -10.39 -11.21 -4.66
CA GLU A 69 -9.71 -10.50 -5.75
C GLU A 69 -8.84 -9.40 -5.15
N LEU A 70 -7.60 -9.27 -5.64
CA LEU A 70 -6.64 -8.26 -5.17
C LEU A 70 -6.40 -8.33 -3.66
N THR A 71 -6.44 -9.53 -3.09
CA THR A 71 -6.14 -9.83 -1.69
C THR A 71 -4.73 -10.39 -1.51
N ASP A 72 -3.96 -10.41 -2.60
CA ASP A 72 -2.58 -10.88 -2.68
C ASP A 72 -1.69 -10.19 -1.66
N HIS A 73 -0.88 -10.97 -0.93
CA HIS A 73 0.10 -10.41 0.01
C HIS A 73 1.20 -11.43 0.34
N TYR A 74 2.41 -10.93 0.58
CA TYR A 74 3.44 -11.67 1.30
C TYR A 74 3.33 -11.50 2.82
N ASP A 75 3.38 -12.61 3.56
CA ASP A 75 3.39 -12.62 5.03
C ASP A 75 4.79 -13.00 5.56
N PRO A 76 5.54 -12.04 6.12
CA PRO A 76 6.88 -12.28 6.64
C PRO A 76 6.90 -13.10 7.93
N ARG A 77 5.78 -13.18 8.67
CA ARG A 77 5.74 -13.97 9.92
C ARG A 77 5.71 -15.46 9.64
N SER A 78 4.95 -15.87 8.63
CA SER A 78 4.85 -17.27 8.20
C SER A 78 5.82 -17.61 7.06
N GLY A 79 6.41 -16.62 6.39
CA GLY A 79 7.27 -16.84 5.23
C GLY A 79 6.50 -17.37 4.02
N THR A 80 5.25 -16.92 3.86
CA THR A 80 4.30 -17.43 2.86
C THR A 80 3.84 -16.30 1.95
N LEU A 81 3.83 -16.58 0.65
CA LEU A 81 3.25 -15.71 -0.37
C LEU A 81 1.82 -16.19 -0.66
N ARG A 82 0.83 -15.34 -0.41
CA ARG A 82 -0.59 -15.66 -0.62
C ARG A 82 -1.09 -14.93 -1.84
N LEU A 83 -1.61 -15.67 -2.82
CA LEU A 83 -2.17 -15.12 -4.05
C LEU A 83 -3.67 -15.41 -4.10
N SER A 84 -4.46 -14.44 -4.52
CA SER A 84 -5.88 -14.66 -4.76
C SER A 84 -6.09 -15.65 -5.90
N ASP A 85 -7.16 -16.45 -5.89
CA ASP A 85 -7.45 -17.39 -6.99
C ASP A 85 -7.47 -16.69 -8.37
N SER A 86 -7.97 -15.45 -8.40
CA SER A 86 -8.00 -14.56 -9.56
C SER A 86 -6.62 -14.09 -10.04
N THR A 87 -5.59 -14.12 -9.20
CA THR A 87 -4.21 -13.77 -9.53
C THR A 87 -3.38 -15.02 -9.79
N ALA A 88 -3.48 -16.03 -8.92
CA ALA A 88 -2.70 -17.26 -8.95
C ALA A 88 -2.88 -18.02 -10.28
N GLU A 89 -4.13 -18.23 -10.70
CA GLU A 89 -4.47 -19.03 -11.88
C GLU A 89 -4.54 -18.21 -13.18
N SER A 90 -4.55 -16.88 -13.06
CA SER A 90 -4.68 -16.00 -14.21
C SER A 90 -3.37 -15.89 -14.99
N ARG A 91 -3.48 -15.98 -16.32
CA ARG A 91 -2.39 -15.78 -17.27
C ARG A 91 -2.27 -14.33 -17.74
N SER A 92 -2.97 -13.40 -17.09
CA SER A 92 -2.96 -12.01 -17.51
C SER A 92 -1.70 -11.27 -17.08
N VAL A 93 -1.31 -10.26 -17.85
CA VAL A 93 -0.15 -9.41 -17.52
C VAL A 93 -0.36 -8.66 -16.19
N ALA A 94 -1.61 -8.29 -15.87
CA ALA A 94 -1.93 -7.68 -14.59
C ALA A 94 -1.70 -8.64 -13.41
N ALA A 95 -2.20 -9.88 -13.50
CA ALA A 95 -2.02 -10.89 -12.46
C ALA A 95 -0.54 -11.25 -12.26
N ILE A 96 0.21 -11.43 -13.35
CA ILE A 96 1.66 -11.67 -13.30
C ILE A 96 2.40 -10.51 -12.63
N GLY A 97 2.00 -9.26 -12.94
CA GLY A 97 2.56 -8.07 -12.31
C GLY A 97 2.33 -8.04 -10.80
N VAL A 98 1.10 -8.30 -10.35
CA VAL A 98 0.74 -8.35 -8.92
C VAL A 98 1.49 -9.47 -8.20
N ALA A 99 1.49 -10.69 -8.75
CA ALA A 99 2.19 -11.82 -8.15
C ALA A 99 3.71 -11.58 -8.03
N ALA A 100 4.30 -10.92 -9.03
CA ALA A 100 5.70 -10.51 -9.00
C ALA A 100 5.98 -9.41 -7.97
N HIS A 101 5.04 -8.48 -7.74
CA HIS A 101 5.14 -7.47 -6.68
C HIS A 101 5.19 -8.11 -5.30
N GLU A 102 4.33 -9.09 -5.04
CA GLU A 102 4.35 -9.84 -3.78
C GLU A 102 5.64 -10.65 -3.59
N ALA A 103 6.17 -11.23 -4.67
CA ALA A 103 7.49 -11.85 -4.64
C ALA A 103 8.60 -10.81 -4.36
N GLY A 104 8.40 -9.56 -4.80
CA GLY A 104 9.24 -8.42 -4.45
C GLY A 104 9.30 -8.17 -2.93
N HIS A 105 8.16 -8.23 -2.22
CA HIS A 105 8.13 -8.14 -0.76
C HIS A 105 8.86 -9.30 -0.07
N ALA A 106 8.71 -10.52 -0.59
CA ALA A 106 9.46 -11.67 -0.10
C ALA A 106 10.98 -11.47 -0.23
N ILE A 107 11.42 -10.91 -1.36
CA ILE A 107 12.84 -10.58 -1.62
C ILE A 107 13.33 -9.43 -0.72
N GLN A 108 12.50 -8.42 -0.46
CA GLN A 108 12.83 -7.36 0.50
C GLN A 108 13.05 -7.93 1.90
N HIS A 109 12.16 -8.82 2.34
CA HIS A 109 12.27 -9.47 3.63
C HIS A 109 13.55 -10.32 3.73
N ALA A 110 13.82 -11.16 2.73
CA ALA A 110 15.00 -12.01 2.73
C ALA A 110 16.33 -11.24 2.70
N ASN A 111 16.35 -10.06 2.06
CA ASN A 111 17.55 -9.22 1.98
C ASN A 111 17.74 -8.27 3.17
N GLY A 112 16.83 -8.27 4.15
CA GLY A 112 16.87 -7.31 5.27
C GLY A 112 16.72 -5.86 4.81
N TYR A 113 15.80 -5.60 3.88
CA TYR A 113 15.57 -4.23 3.39
C TYR A 113 15.03 -3.35 4.53
N LYS A 114 15.87 -2.44 5.05
CA LYS A 114 15.57 -1.67 6.28
C LYS A 114 14.19 -1.00 6.30
N PRO A 115 13.71 -0.30 5.24
CA PRO A 115 12.37 0.28 5.27
C PRO A 115 11.26 -0.77 5.43
N PHE A 116 11.43 -1.97 4.88
CA PHE A 116 10.50 -3.08 5.09
C PHE A 116 10.51 -3.53 6.55
N GLU A 117 11.68 -3.73 7.16
CA GLU A 117 11.79 -4.12 8.57
C GLU A 117 11.16 -3.06 9.51
N ILE A 118 11.44 -1.78 9.26
CA ILE A 118 10.86 -0.68 10.02
C ILE A 118 9.34 -0.68 9.88
N ARG A 119 8.81 -0.81 8.65
CA ARG A 119 7.37 -0.93 8.39
C ARG A 119 6.78 -2.03 9.27
N GLN A 120 7.35 -3.23 9.25
CA GLN A 120 6.82 -4.37 9.99
C GLN A 120 6.85 -4.17 11.51
N ALA A 121 7.88 -3.52 12.04
CA ALA A 121 7.99 -3.21 13.46
C ALA A 121 6.91 -2.22 13.94
N ILE A 122 6.54 -1.24 13.10
CA ILE A 122 5.64 -0.16 13.49
C ILE A 122 4.16 -0.41 13.12
N VAL A 123 3.84 -1.39 12.28
CA VAL A 123 2.43 -1.76 11.92
C VAL A 123 1.50 -1.80 13.15
N PRO A 124 1.78 -2.55 14.24
CA PRO A 124 0.83 -2.65 15.35
C PRO A 124 0.63 -1.31 16.07
N VAL A 125 1.70 -0.53 16.21
CA VAL A 125 1.65 0.80 16.84
C VAL A 125 0.89 1.78 15.96
N ALA A 126 1.09 1.74 14.64
CA ALA A 126 0.39 2.58 13.68
C ALA A 126 -1.10 2.28 13.63
N GLN A 127 -1.49 1.00 13.65
CA GLN A 127 -2.90 0.59 13.71
C GLN A 127 -3.58 1.10 14.98
N PHE A 128 -2.99 0.82 16.14
CA PHE A 128 -3.50 1.28 17.43
C PHE A 128 -3.55 2.81 17.52
N GLY A 129 -2.47 3.48 17.10
CA GLY A 129 -2.35 4.93 17.09
C GLY A 129 -3.41 5.59 16.21
N THR A 130 -3.65 5.06 15.00
CA THR A 130 -4.67 5.62 14.09
C THR A 130 -6.08 5.46 14.65
N THR A 131 -6.39 4.29 15.24
CA THR A 131 -7.71 4.02 15.83
C THR A 131 -8.00 4.93 17.03
N LEU A 132 -7.00 5.22 17.87
CA LEU A 132 -7.20 6.05 19.06
C LEU A 132 -6.98 7.55 18.84
N ALA A 133 -6.17 7.95 17.85
CA ALA A 133 -5.80 9.34 17.60
C ALA A 133 -7.01 10.26 17.47
N PHE A 134 -7.95 9.92 16.59
CA PHE A 134 -9.15 10.75 16.37
C PHE A 134 -10.08 10.79 17.59
N PRO A 135 -10.47 9.66 18.22
CA PRO A 135 -11.26 9.68 19.45
C PRO A 135 -10.61 10.50 20.57
N LEU A 136 -9.31 10.34 20.82
CA LEU A 136 -8.59 11.09 21.85
C LEU A 136 -8.55 12.58 21.51
N PHE A 137 -8.25 12.92 20.26
CA PHE A 137 -8.26 14.31 19.81
C PHE A 137 -9.65 14.95 19.97
N ILE A 138 -10.71 14.26 19.53
CA ILE A 138 -12.09 14.74 19.62
C ILE A 138 -12.55 14.85 21.08
N MET A 139 -12.21 13.90 21.95
CA MET A 139 -12.49 14.02 23.38
C MET A 139 -11.77 15.22 23.99
N GLY A 140 -10.49 15.41 23.66
CA GLY A 140 -9.75 16.60 24.09
C GLY A 140 -10.38 17.90 23.57
N LEU A 141 -10.89 17.87 22.33
CA LEU A 141 -11.61 18.97 21.68
C LEU A 141 -12.94 19.29 22.38
N ILE A 142 -13.73 18.27 22.77
CA ILE A 142 -15.04 18.45 23.41
C ILE A 142 -14.89 18.88 24.87
N PHE A 143 -14.02 18.20 25.62
CA PHE A 143 -13.80 18.47 27.05
C PHE A 143 -12.80 19.60 27.30
N THR A 144 -12.25 20.21 26.25
CA THR A 144 -11.25 21.29 26.33
C THR A 144 -10.03 20.87 27.18
N ILE A 145 -9.47 19.70 26.86
CA ILE A 145 -8.29 19.12 27.53
C ILE A 145 -7.11 19.15 26.55
N PRO A 146 -6.25 20.19 26.58
CA PRO A 146 -5.14 20.35 25.64
C PRO A 146 -4.21 19.13 25.56
N ARG A 147 -3.82 18.57 26.72
CA ARG A 147 -2.94 17.40 26.79
C ARG A 147 -3.50 16.18 26.08
N LEU A 148 -4.82 16.02 26.07
CA LEU A 148 -5.49 14.90 25.41
C LEU A 148 -5.50 15.08 23.88
N MET A 149 -5.63 16.33 23.42
CA MET A 149 -5.46 16.68 22.00
C MET A 149 -4.02 16.42 21.54
N ASP A 150 -3.03 16.87 22.32
CA ASP A 150 -1.60 16.69 22.01
C ASP A 150 -1.26 15.19 21.93
N PHE A 151 -1.78 14.38 22.85
CA PHE A 151 -1.60 12.93 22.80
C PHE A 151 -2.22 12.30 21.56
N GLY A 152 -3.43 12.74 21.16
CA GLY A 152 -4.05 12.33 19.89
C GLY A 152 -3.20 12.68 18.66
N ILE A 153 -2.60 13.89 18.63
CA ILE A 153 -1.70 14.33 17.55
C ILE A 153 -0.42 13.49 17.50
N ILE A 154 0.17 13.17 18.66
CA ILE A 154 1.38 12.33 18.74
C ILE A 154 1.09 10.95 18.15
N LEU A 155 -0.03 10.32 18.54
CA LEU A 155 -0.45 9.04 17.98
C LEU A 155 -0.68 9.12 16.47
N PHE A 156 -1.31 10.19 15.99
CA PHE A 156 -1.55 10.39 14.55
C PHE A 156 -0.26 10.64 13.76
N THR A 157 0.73 11.28 14.37
CA THR A 157 2.07 11.46 13.79
C THR A 157 2.73 10.10 13.54
N GLY A 158 2.53 9.14 14.45
CA GLY A 158 2.94 7.75 14.22
C GLY A 158 2.32 7.14 12.96
N ALA A 159 1.04 7.43 12.68
CA ALA A 159 0.37 6.99 11.45
C ALA A 159 0.97 7.64 10.19
N VAL A 160 1.30 8.93 10.24
CA VAL A 160 1.99 9.63 9.15
C VAL A 160 3.37 9.03 8.89
N VAL A 161 4.16 8.78 9.94
CA VAL A 161 5.47 8.12 9.82
C VAL A 161 5.34 6.74 9.21
N PHE A 162 4.36 5.94 9.64
CA PHE A 162 4.11 4.63 9.04
C PHE A 162 3.85 4.71 7.54
N GLN A 163 3.04 5.66 7.12
CA GLN A 163 2.71 5.84 5.71
C GLN A 163 3.92 6.33 4.89
N LEU A 164 4.75 7.22 5.46
CA LEU A 164 6.01 7.66 4.85
C LEU A 164 7.03 6.53 4.69
N VAL A 165 7.12 5.62 5.67
CA VAL A 165 8.00 4.44 5.60
C VAL A 165 7.46 3.39 4.64
N THR A 166 6.14 3.23 4.54
CA THR A 166 5.50 2.25 3.65
C THR A 166 5.70 2.62 2.18
N LEU A 167 5.63 3.91 1.83
CA LEU A 167 5.74 4.37 0.46
C LEU A 167 7.00 3.86 -0.30
N PRO A 168 8.25 4.02 0.21
CA PRO A 168 9.44 3.50 -0.47
C PRO A 168 9.49 1.96 -0.51
N VAL A 169 8.80 1.26 0.40
CA VAL A 169 8.71 -0.21 0.38
C VAL A 169 7.91 -0.67 -0.84
N GLU A 170 6.78 -0.03 -1.12
CA GLU A 170 5.92 -0.38 -2.26
C GLU A 170 6.59 -0.05 -3.60
N PHE A 171 7.24 1.11 -3.71
CA PHE A 171 7.97 1.47 -4.94
C PHE A 171 9.16 0.53 -5.21
N ASP A 172 9.92 0.15 -4.17
CA ASP A 172 11.05 -0.77 -4.32
C ASP A 172 10.58 -2.18 -4.70
N ALA A 173 9.48 -2.68 -4.11
CA ALA A 173 8.89 -3.96 -4.47
C ALA A 173 8.46 -4.00 -5.94
N SER A 174 7.75 -2.96 -6.42
CA SER A 174 7.36 -2.83 -7.82
C SER A 174 8.56 -2.74 -8.77
N SER A 175 9.61 -2.00 -8.38
CA SER A 175 10.85 -1.90 -9.17
C SER A 175 11.56 -3.25 -9.32
N ARG A 176 11.68 -4.01 -8.22
CA ARG A 176 12.24 -5.37 -8.24
C ARG A 176 11.42 -6.31 -9.10
N ALA A 177 10.10 -6.29 -8.93
CA ALA A 177 9.17 -7.10 -9.71
C ALA A 177 9.37 -6.89 -11.21
N LEU A 178 9.34 -5.65 -11.68
CA LEU A 178 9.53 -5.32 -13.11
C LEU A 178 10.91 -5.73 -13.63
N LYS A 179 11.97 -5.54 -12.81
CA LYS A 179 13.32 -5.95 -13.17
C LYS A 179 13.43 -7.47 -13.34
N LEU A 180 12.85 -8.24 -12.42
CA LEU A 180 12.91 -9.71 -12.44
C LEU A 180 12.02 -10.29 -13.54
N LEU A 181 10.81 -9.74 -13.74
CA LEU A 181 9.94 -10.09 -14.86
C LEU A 181 10.63 -9.90 -16.21
N ARG A 182 11.37 -8.79 -16.38
CA ARG A 182 12.13 -8.51 -17.60
C ARG A 182 13.35 -9.43 -17.74
N ASN A 183 14.19 -9.50 -16.71
CA ASN A 183 15.50 -10.17 -16.78
C ASN A 183 15.38 -11.69 -16.92
N ASN A 184 14.38 -12.29 -16.28
CA ASN A 184 14.13 -13.73 -16.37
C ASN A 184 13.21 -14.06 -17.56
N GLY A 185 12.77 -13.03 -18.29
CA GLY A 185 11.92 -13.14 -19.46
C GLY A 185 10.49 -13.57 -19.15
N TYR A 186 9.99 -13.52 -17.93
CA TYR A 186 8.60 -13.93 -17.64
C TYR A 186 7.56 -13.11 -18.41
N LEU A 187 7.87 -11.86 -18.73
CA LEU A 187 7.11 -11.01 -19.65
C LEU A 187 8.05 -10.42 -20.72
N ALA A 188 7.55 -10.27 -21.94
CA ALA A 188 8.30 -9.81 -23.10
C ALA A 188 7.83 -8.45 -23.63
N GLY A 189 8.79 -7.61 -24.05
CA GLY A 189 8.52 -6.36 -24.78
C GLY A 189 7.49 -5.46 -24.09
N GLU A 190 6.36 -5.25 -24.77
CA GLU A 190 5.25 -4.41 -24.31
C GLU A 190 4.53 -4.93 -23.05
N GLU A 191 4.58 -6.24 -22.75
CA GLU A 191 3.97 -6.80 -21.54
C GLU A 191 4.58 -6.16 -20.27
N ILE A 192 5.87 -5.84 -20.29
CA ILE A 192 6.54 -5.15 -19.17
C ILE A 192 5.97 -3.74 -18.98
N ASN A 193 5.67 -3.02 -20.06
CA ASN A 193 5.08 -1.69 -19.99
C ASN A 193 3.65 -1.74 -19.41
N TYR A 194 2.91 -2.81 -19.70
CA TYR A 194 1.57 -3.04 -19.17
C TYR A 194 1.60 -3.38 -17.68
N ALA A 195 2.48 -4.30 -17.27
CA ALA A 195 2.71 -4.61 -15.86
C ALA A 195 3.15 -3.35 -15.09
N LYS A 196 4.05 -2.54 -15.65
CA LYS A 196 4.47 -1.27 -15.06
C LYS A 196 3.29 -0.34 -14.82
N LYS A 197 2.38 -0.19 -15.79
CA LYS A 197 1.19 0.66 -15.63
C LYS A 197 0.29 0.17 -14.50
N VAL A 198 0.12 -1.15 -14.34
CA VAL A 198 -0.65 -1.74 -13.23
C VAL A 198 0.00 -1.40 -11.88
N LEU A 199 1.31 -1.62 -11.76
CA LEU A 199 2.05 -1.37 -10.52
C LEU A 199 2.15 0.13 -10.19
N ASP A 200 2.38 0.99 -11.18
CA ASP A 200 2.35 2.45 -11.02
C ASP A 200 0.97 2.91 -10.54
N ALA A 201 -0.11 2.35 -11.10
CA ALA A 201 -1.46 2.68 -10.67
C ALA A 201 -1.71 2.26 -9.22
N ALA A 202 -1.27 1.06 -8.82
CA ALA A 202 -1.34 0.60 -7.44
C ALA A 202 -0.55 1.51 -6.50
N ALA A 203 0.65 1.94 -6.89
CA ALA A 203 1.46 2.86 -6.08
C ALA A 203 0.77 4.20 -5.79
N LEU A 204 -0.13 4.69 -6.67
CA LEU A 204 -0.88 5.92 -6.44
C LEU A 204 -1.78 5.87 -5.20
N THR A 205 -2.29 4.69 -4.81
CA THR A 205 -3.13 4.59 -3.60
C THR A 205 -2.30 4.81 -2.34
N TYR A 206 -1.05 4.35 -2.32
CA TYR A 206 -0.11 4.65 -1.26
C TYR A 206 0.26 6.14 -1.24
N VAL A 207 0.51 6.76 -2.40
CA VAL A 207 0.75 8.22 -2.47
C VAL A 207 -0.46 8.99 -1.93
N ALA A 208 -1.68 8.59 -2.30
CA ALA A 208 -2.91 9.22 -1.82
C ALA A 208 -3.11 9.05 -0.32
N ALA A 209 -2.86 7.86 0.23
CA ALA A 209 -2.90 7.61 1.66
C ALA A 209 -1.88 8.47 2.42
N THR A 210 -0.66 8.64 1.89
CA THR A 210 0.36 9.54 2.45
C THR A 210 -0.10 10.98 2.48
N ALA A 211 -0.59 11.49 1.35
CA ALA A 211 -1.13 12.85 1.29
C ALA A 211 -2.28 13.03 2.29
N ALA A 212 -3.17 12.03 2.41
CA ALA A 212 -4.32 12.09 3.29
C ALA A 212 -3.90 12.15 4.75
N ALA A 213 -2.95 11.31 5.15
CA ALA A 213 -2.39 11.31 6.49
C ALA A 213 -1.73 12.66 6.81
N VAL A 214 -0.89 13.20 5.92
CA VAL A 214 -0.21 14.48 6.13
C VAL A 214 -1.21 15.64 6.27
N VAL A 215 -2.20 15.74 5.37
CA VAL A 215 -3.19 16.81 5.43
C VAL A 215 -4.07 16.70 6.67
N ASN A 216 -4.44 15.48 7.08
CA ASN A 216 -5.15 15.29 8.35
C ASN A 216 -4.29 15.75 9.55
N LEU A 217 -2.99 15.47 9.57
CA LEU A 217 -2.12 15.92 10.67
C LEU A 217 -2.06 17.45 10.72
N ILE A 218 -1.90 18.10 9.56
CA ILE A 218 -1.94 19.56 9.45
C ILE A 218 -3.26 20.10 9.99
N ARG A 219 -4.39 19.48 9.63
CA ARG A 219 -5.70 19.84 10.14
C ARG A 219 -5.79 19.71 11.67
N LEU A 220 -5.31 18.62 12.26
CA LEU A 220 -5.30 18.45 13.72
C LEU A 220 -4.47 19.54 14.42
N LEU A 221 -3.33 19.92 13.85
CA LEU A 221 -2.49 21.01 14.37
C LEU A 221 -3.19 22.37 14.29
N ILE A 222 -3.87 22.68 13.19
CA ILE A 222 -4.66 23.93 13.04
C ILE A 222 -5.76 23.99 14.10
N LEU A 223 -6.51 22.89 14.28
CA LEU A 223 -7.59 22.80 15.26
C LEU A 223 -7.09 22.84 16.72
N ARG A 224 -5.85 22.42 16.98
CA ARG A 224 -5.21 22.56 18.28
C ARG A 224 -4.77 23.99 18.56
N GLY A 225 -4.18 24.66 17.57
CA GLY A 225 -3.69 26.04 17.69
C GLY A 225 -4.79 27.10 17.76
N SER A 226 -5.99 26.82 17.22
CA SER A 226 -7.15 27.72 17.37
C SER A 226 -7.78 27.73 18.78
N ARG A 227 -7.21 26.95 19.71
CA ARG A 227 -7.67 26.77 21.09
C ARG A 227 -6.70 27.30 22.15
N ASP A 228 -5.53 27.77 21.75
CA ASP A 228 -4.63 28.54 22.61
C ASP A 228 -5.01 30.04 22.54
#